data_AF-A0A951GHE3-F1
#
_entry.id   AF-A0A951GHE3-F1
#
_cell.length_a   1.000
_cell.length_b   1.000
_cell.length_c   1.000
_cell.angle_alpha   90.00
_cell.angle_beta   90.00
_cell.angle_gamma   90.00
#
_symmetry.space_group_name_H-M   'P 1'
#
loop_
_entity.id
_entity.type
_entity.pdbx_description
1 polymer ?
#
loop_
_entity_poly.entity_id
_entity_poly.type
_entity_poly.pdbx_seq_one_letter_code
_entity_poly.pdbx_strand_id
1 'polypeptide(L)'
;MNPAEAETVRRIFALYRELGCVRRVKEEADQLGLRTKRRRMANGAERGGTPFSRGHIYRLLSNPIYLGQIAHKGQLYPGQHQPMIDDGMWTAVQTQLASSARNHRRRTNSAESSFLAGLLVDAHGERLTPSHAVKKGRRYRYYISATRVPEAAEDPIQSWRLPAREIEDCVISILIDALTDPARLLDRLHVPDLPGHQMQRLLGRAARFAARLGNSHRDRAKVIRGLVERVIVDEKRIVVAMRRSALLDGDVPLQASDASSSAIELTAAVEFKRRGPAIKLVLPGVGSHRNGRSKCDPALVKAIARGRAWFDELASGRVQSLHELALRDGITRRYIRRLIDLAFLSPQLVETILQGRQADALTATRLSELDLPLDWVEQHRLLAS
;
A
#
# COMPACT_ATOMS: atom_id res chain seq x y z
N MET A 1 -47.12 -1.89 -14.79
CA MET A 1 -45.85 -2.54 -14.36
C MET A 1 -45.58 -3.72 -15.29
N ASN A 2 -44.34 -3.96 -15.76
CA ASN A 2 -44.04 -5.16 -16.56
C ASN A 2 -43.66 -6.32 -15.61
N PRO A 3 -44.45 -7.41 -15.53
CA PRO A 3 -44.24 -8.48 -14.55
C PRO A 3 -42.91 -9.23 -14.73
N ALA A 4 -42.47 -9.47 -15.97
CA ALA A 4 -41.21 -10.17 -16.24
C ALA A 4 -39.98 -9.35 -15.83
N GLU A 5 -40.04 -8.03 -16.02
CA GLU A 5 -38.98 -7.12 -15.58
C GLU A 5 -38.93 -7.02 -14.04
N ALA A 6 -40.09 -6.99 -13.38
CA ALA A 6 -40.18 -6.95 -11.94
C ALA A 6 -39.61 -8.23 -11.30
N GLU A 7 -39.88 -9.40 -11.89
CA GLU A 7 -39.34 -10.67 -11.43
C GLU A 7 -37.81 -10.73 -11.56
N THR A 8 -37.26 -10.21 -12.67
CA THR A 8 -35.81 -10.10 -12.87
C THR A 8 -35.16 -9.26 -11.76
N VAL A 9 -35.78 -8.13 -11.39
CA VAL A 9 -35.28 -7.28 -10.31
C VAL A 9 -35.36 -8.00 -8.97
N ARG A 10 -36.49 -8.63 -8.64
CA ARG A 10 -36.67 -9.42 -7.41
C ARG A 10 -35.62 -10.53 -7.30
N ARG A 11 -35.38 -11.24 -8.39
CA ARG A 11 -34.36 -12.30 -8.45
C ARG A 11 -32.95 -11.76 -8.19
N ILE A 12 -32.58 -10.61 -8.74
CA ILE A 12 -31.27 -9.98 -8.47
C ILE A 12 -31.12 -9.59 -7.00
N PHE A 13 -32.18 -9.06 -6.39
CA PHE A 13 -32.19 -8.74 -4.96
C PHE A 13 -32.02 -10.00 -4.11
N ALA A 14 -32.75 -11.09 -4.43
CA ALA A 14 -32.64 -12.38 -3.75
C ALA A 14 -31.23 -12.98 -3.87
N LEU A 15 -30.67 -13.02 -5.08
CA LEU A 15 -29.31 -13.49 -5.33
C LEU A 15 -28.27 -12.69 -4.54
N TYR A 16 -28.46 -11.37 -4.39
CA TYR A 16 -27.53 -10.57 -3.60
C TYR A 16 -27.62 -10.88 -2.11
N ARG A 17 -28.83 -11.12 -1.58
CA ARG A 17 -28.99 -11.54 -0.18
C ARG A 17 -28.32 -12.87 0.10
N GLU A 18 -28.46 -13.83 -0.80
CA GLU A 18 -27.88 -15.17 -0.68
C GLU A 18 -26.36 -15.15 -0.83
N LEU A 19 -25.84 -14.54 -1.90
CA LEU A 19 -24.42 -14.64 -2.27
C LEU A 19 -23.54 -13.57 -1.61
N GLY A 20 -24.14 -12.44 -1.20
CA GLY A 20 -23.49 -11.29 -0.56
C GLY A 20 -22.39 -10.59 -1.36
N CYS A 21 -22.22 -10.94 -2.64
CA CYS A 21 -21.15 -10.43 -3.47
C CYS A 21 -21.63 -10.17 -4.90
N VAL A 22 -21.60 -8.91 -5.35
CA VAL A 22 -22.07 -8.50 -6.69
C VAL A 22 -21.36 -9.24 -7.83
N ARG A 23 -20.10 -9.67 -7.65
CA ARG A 23 -19.41 -10.51 -8.64
C ARG A 23 -20.11 -11.87 -8.81
N ARG A 24 -20.44 -12.53 -7.70
CA ARG A 24 -21.13 -13.83 -7.72
C ARG A 24 -22.56 -13.68 -8.24
N VAL A 25 -23.25 -12.60 -7.87
CA VAL A 25 -24.58 -12.28 -8.44
C VAL A 25 -24.51 -12.09 -9.95
N LYS A 26 -23.47 -11.45 -10.47
CA LYS A 26 -23.28 -11.29 -11.92
C LYS A 26 -23.06 -12.65 -12.60
N GLU A 27 -22.23 -13.51 -12.03
CA GLU A 27 -21.98 -14.87 -12.54
C GLU A 27 -23.27 -15.71 -12.56
N GLU A 28 -24.03 -15.68 -11.46
CA GLU A 28 -25.30 -16.40 -11.35
C GLU A 28 -26.38 -15.82 -12.28
N ALA A 29 -26.46 -14.50 -12.40
CA ALA A 29 -27.38 -13.83 -13.32
C ALA A 29 -27.08 -14.16 -14.79
N ASP A 30 -25.80 -14.32 -15.15
CA ASP A 30 -25.41 -14.75 -16.49
C ASP A 30 -25.84 -16.21 -16.76
N GLN A 31 -25.64 -17.11 -15.78
CA GLN A 31 -26.07 -18.51 -15.85
C GLN A 31 -27.58 -18.66 -15.98
N LEU A 32 -28.35 -17.87 -15.22
CA LEU A 32 -29.81 -17.82 -15.28
C LEU A 32 -30.35 -17.07 -16.50
N GLY A 33 -29.48 -16.57 -17.39
CA GLY A 33 -29.90 -15.90 -18.61
C GLY A 33 -30.56 -14.53 -18.38
N LEU A 34 -30.41 -13.91 -17.20
CA LEU A 34 -31.02 -12.62 -16.90
C LEU A 34 -30.41 -11.53 -17.77
N ARG A 35 -31.24 -10.62 -18.30
CA ARG A 35 -30.82 -9.56 -19.24
C ARG A 35 -31.38 -8.20 -18.83
N THR A 36 -30.68 -7.15 -19.25
CA THR A 36 -31.12 -5.76 -19.07
C THR A 36 -32.39 -5.47 -19.88
N LYS A 37 -33.23 -4.55 -19.40
CA LYS A 37 -34.45 -4.12 -20.08
C LYS A 37 -34.15 -3.63 -21.51
N ARG A 38 -34.90 -4.13 -22.49
CA ARG A 38 -34.89 -3.64 -23.87
C ARG A 38 -35.73 -2.36 -23.97
N ARG A 39 -35.22 -1.36 -24.68
CA ARG A 39 -35.89 -0.10 -24.96
C ARG A 39 -35.75 0.23 -26.44
N ARG A 40 -36.85 0.54 -27.10
CA ARG A 40 -36.83 1.17 -28.43
C ARG A 40 -36.68 2.67 -28.26
N MET A 41 -35.73 3.24 -28.98
CA MET A 41 -35.51 4.67 -29.04
C MET A 41 -36.36 5.27 -30.17
N ALA A 42 -36.59 6.59 -30.14
CA ALA A 42 -37.41 7.27 -31.14
C ALA A 42 -36.85 7.16 -32.58
N ASN A 43 -35.55 6.89 -32.72
CA ASN A 43 -34.86 6.65 -33.99
C ASN A 43 -34.92 5.17 -34.46
N GLY A 44 -35.73 4.32 -33.84
CA GLY A 44 -35.85 2.91 -34.18
C GLY A 44 -34.74 1.99 -33.63
N ALA A 45 -33.68 2.54 -33.03
CA ALA A 45 -32.62 1.74 -32.44
C ALA A 45 -33.09 1.03 -31.15
N GLU A 46 -32.72 -0.24 -30.99
CA GLU A 46 -32.94 -0.99 -29.76
C GLU A 46 -31.72 -0.91 -28.84
N ARG A 47 -31.95 -0.60 -27.56
CA ARG A 47 -30.93 -0.55 -26.52
C ARG A 47 -31.31 -1.44 -25.34
N GLY A 48 -30.35 -2.21 -24.81
CA GLY A 48 -30.58 -3.17 -23.73
C GLY A 48 -30.69 -4.60 -24.25
N GLY A 49 -31.17 -5.52 -23.41
CA GLY A 49 -31.15 -6.97 -23.73
C GLY A 49 -29.78 -7.62 -23.57
N THR A 50 -28.79 -6.88 -23.08
CA THR A 50 -27.43 -7.38 -22.82
C THR A 50 -27.31 -7.99 -21.41
N PRO A 51 -26.33 -8.88 -21.17
CA PRO A 51 -26.03 -9.38 -19.84
C PRO A 51 -25.78 -8.27 -18.81
N PHE A 52 -26.04 -8.55 -17.54
CA PHE A 52 -25.87 -7.56 -16.48
C PHE A 52 -24.38 -7.30 -16.22
N SER A 53 -23.95 -6.04 -16.32
CA SER A 53 -22.67 -5.62 -15.79
C SER A 53 -22.76 -5.44 -14.27
N ARG A 54 -21.62 -5.48 -13.58
CA ARG A 54 -21.57 -5.16 -12.13
C ARG A 54 -22.15 -3.78 -11.83
N GLY A 55 -21.91 -2.80 -12.71
CA GLY A 55 -22.46 -1.45 -12.58
C GLY A 55 -23.98 -1.41 -12.69
N HIS A 56 -24.58 -2.24 -13.56
CA HIS A 56 -26.03 -2.39 -13.64
C HIS A 56 -26.61 -2.94 -12.34
N ILE A 57 -25.98 -3.97 -11.76
CA ILE A 57 -26.44 -4.59 -10.51
C ILE A 57 -26.34 -3.60 -9.35
N TYR A 58 -25.23 -2.86 -9.21
CA TYR A 58 -25.12 -1.82 -8.17
C TYR A 58 -26.20 -0.75 -8.32
N ARG A 59 -26.48 -0.31 -9.55
CA ARG A 59 -27.53 0.66 -9.82
C ARG A 59 -28.91 0.13 -9.45
N LEU A 60 -29.20 -1.15 -9.73
CA LEU A 60 -30.46 -1.78 -9.33
C LEU A 60 -30.61 -1.82 -7.81
N LEU A 61 -29.59 -2.35 -7.12
CA LEU A 61 -29.63 -2.53 -5.67
C LEU A 61 -29.64 -1.21 -4.89
N SER A 62 -29.26 -0.08 -5.50
CA SER A 62 -29.18 1.23 -4.84
C SER A 62 -30.27 2.20 -5.27
N ASN A 63 -31.17 1.83 -6.18
CA ASN A 63 -32.20 2.75 -6.70
C ASN A 63 -33.50 2.67 -5.87
N PRO A 64 -33.89 3.73 -5.15
CA PRO A 64 -35.10 3.74 -4.29
C PRO A 64 -36.41 3.56 -5.06
N ILE A 65 -36.39 3.68 -6.39
CA ILE A 65 -37.58 3.44 -7.22
C ILE A 65 -38.18 2.05 -6.99
N TYR A 66 -37.37 1.04 -6.66
CA TYR A 66 -37.85 -0.31 -6.41
C TYR A 66 -38.58 -0.45 -5.06
N LEU A 67 -38.36 0.50 -4.14
CA LEU A 67 -39.07 0.63 -2.87
C LEU A 67 -40.37 1.46 -3.02
N GLY A 68 -40.70 1.95 -4.22
CA GLY A 68 -41.83 2.86 -4.39
C GLY A 68 -41.50 4.32 -4.09
N GLN A 69 -40.21 4.69 -4.02
CA GLN A 69 -39.78 6.05 -3.69
C GLN A 69 -39.04 6.73 -4.85
N ILE A 70 -39.08 8.06 -4.92
CA ILE A 70 -38.40 8.84 -5.94
C ILE A 70 -37.40 9.78 -5.27
N ALA A 71 -36.15 9.77 -5.72
CA ALA A 71 -35.12 10.66 -5.24
C ALA A 71 -35.11 11.97 -6.06
N HIS A 72 -35.24 13.12 -5.40
CA HIS A 72 -35.14 14.44 -6.03
C HIS A 72 -34.39 15.41 -5.10
N LYS A 73 -33.35 16.07 -5.64
CA LYS A 73 -32.47 17.02 -4.89
C LYS A 73 -31.96 16.46 -3.54
N GLY A 74 -31.65 15.16 -3.49
CA GLY A 74 -31.13 14.50 -2.29
C GLY A 74 -32.18 14.09 -1.25
N GLN A 75 -33.46 14.36 -1.49
CA GLN A 75 -34.57 13.91 -0.64
C GLN A 75 -35.34 12.77 -1.32
N LEU A 76 -35.95 11.91 -0.50
CA LEU A 76 -36.78 10.78 -0.94
C LEU A 76 -38.24 11.13 -0.75
N TYR A 77 -39.05 10.95 -1.80
CA TYR A 77 -40.48 11.19 -1.77
C TYR A 77 -41.24 9.89 -2.10
N PRO A 78 -42.43 9.67 -1.50
CA PRO A 78 -43.31 8.58 -1.91
C PRO A 78 -43.69 8.72 -3.39
N GLY A 79 -43.42 7.66 -4.17
CA GLY A 79 -43.86 7.56 -5.55
C GLY A 79 -45.30 7.05 -5.63
N GLN A 80 -45.95 7.28 -6.77
CA GLN A 80 -47.30 6.80 -7.05
C GLN A 80 -47.32 5.34 -7.55
N HIS A 81 -46.16 4.72 -7.73
CA HIS A 81 -46.04 3.35 -8.22
C HIS A 81 -45.91 2.35 -7.08
N GLN A 82 -46.50 1.17 -7.27
CA GLN A 82 -46.43 0.09 -6.30
C GLN A 82 -44.96 -0.37 -6.09
N PRO A 83 -44.49 -0.56 -4.84
CA PRO A 83 -43.17 -1.09 -4.55
C PRO A 83 -42.96 -2.47 -5.19
N MET A 84 -41.79 -2.68 -5.78
CA MET A 84 -41.39 -4.00 -6.31
C MET A 84 -40.72 -4.85 -5.24
N ILE A 85 -40.07 -4.21 -4.26
CA ILE A 85 -39.31 -4.78 -3.15
C ILE A 85 -39.87 -4.19 -1.85
N ASP A 86 -40.04 -5.01 -0.83
CA ASP A 86 -40.48 -4.57 0.49
C ASP A 86 -39.36 -3.89 1.31
N ASP A 87 -39.75 -3.10 2.31
CA ASP A 87 -38.83 -2.37 3.19
C ASP A 87 -37.82 -3.28 3.92
N GLY A 88 -38.23 -4.50 4.29
CA GLY A 88 -37.38 -5.46 4.99
C GLY A 88 -36.24 -5.95 4.10
N MET A 89 -36.57 -6.38 2.88
CA MET A 89 -35.62 -6.80 1.87
C MET A 89 -34.68 -5.66 1.48
N TRP A 90 -35.22 -4.45 1.28
CA TRP A 90 -34.43 -3.27 0.97
C TRP A 90 -33.41 -2.95 2.07
N THR A 91 -33.87 -2.85 3.32
CA THR A 91 -33.02 -2.54 4.47
C THR A 91 -31.92 -3.58 4.66
N ALA A 92 -32.24 -4.85 4.49
CA ALA A 92 -31.26 -5.93 4.58
C ALA A 92 -30.18 -5.86 3.49
N VAL A 93 -30.58 -5.55 2.25
CA VAL A 93 -29.64 -5.33 1.13
C VAL A 93 -28.76 -4.11 1.37
N GLN A 94 -29.30 -2.97 1.80
CA GLN A 94 -28.52 -1.77 2.08
C GLN A 94 -27.51 -2.00 3.22
N THR A 95 -27.94 -2.70 4.29
CA THR A 95 -27.06 -3.07 5.40
C THR A 95 -25.89 -3.94 4.94
N GLN A 96 -26.17 -4.91 4.06
CA GLN A 96 -25.16 -5.82 3.50
C GLN A 96 -24.21 -5.12 2.52
N LEU A 97 -24.70 -4.16 1.73
CA LEU A 97 -23.87 -3.30 0.89
C LEU A 97 -22.92 -2.45 1.75
N ALA A 98 -23.43 -1.84 2.82
CA ALA A 98 -22.64 -1.01 3.73
C ALA A 98 -21.59 -1.81 4.52
N SER A 99 -21.91 -3.05 4.95
CA SER A 99 -20.94 -3.94 5.60
C SER A 99 -19.88 -4.44 4.62
N SER A 100 -20.27 -4.79 3.39
CA SER A 100 -19.37 -5.22 2.33
C SER A 100 -18.42 -4.11 1.88
N ALA A 101 -18.88 -2.86 1.80
CA ALA A 101 -18.03 -1.70 1.54
C ALA A 101 -16.98 -1.51 2.64
N ARG A 102 -17.37 -1.67 3.92
CA ARG A 102 -16.43 -1.63 5.08
C ARG A 102 -15.43 -2.80 5.05
N ASN A 103 -15.85 -4.00 4.69
CA ASN A 103 -14.97 -5.16 4.60
C ASN A 103 -14.03 -5.11 3.38
N HIS A 104 -14.49 -4.60 2.24
CA HIS A 104 -13.62 -4.37 1.07
C HIS A 104 -12.54 -3.32 1.38
N ARG A 105 -12.89 -2.27 2.13
CA ARG A 105 -11.94 -1.31 2.71
C ARG A 105 -10.94 -1.96 3.68
N ARG A 106 -11.28 -3.10 4.29
CA ARG A 106 -10.45 -3.80 5.30
C ARG A 106 -9.64 -4.98 4.79
N ARG A 107 -9.69 -5.36 3.49
CA ARG A 107 -9.10 -6.59 2.89
C ARG A 107 -7.88 -7.13 3.67
N THR A 108 -8.16 -8.09 4.55
CA THR A 108 -7.19 -8.70 5.49
C THR A 108 -6.46 -9.92 4.92
N ASN A 109 -6.86 -10.44 3.76
CA ASN A 109 -6.53 -11.80 3.32
C ASN A 109 -5.63 -11.87 2.08
N SER A 110 -4.82 -10.84 1.79
CA SER A 110 -3.79 -10.91 0.74
C SER A 110 -2.42 -11.19 1.36
N ALA A 111 -1.64 -12.08 0.74
CA ALA A 111 -0.26 -12.39 1.11
C ALA A 111 0.64 -11.13 1.20
N GLU A 112 0.32 -10.08 0.44
CA GLU A 112 0.91 -8.75 0.54
C GLU A 112 -0.19 -7.68 0.69
N SER A 113 -0.89 -7.68 1.82
CA SER A 113 -1.91 -6.67 2.11
C SER A 113 -1.28 -5.32 2.45
N SER A 114 -1.75 -4.24 1.83
CA SER A 114 -1.33 -2.88 2.17
C SER A 114 -1.95 -2.49 3.51
N PHE A 115 -1.19 -2.59 4.61
CA PHE A 115 -1.76 -2.55 5.97
C PHE A 115 -2.05 -1.13 6.48
N LEU A 116 -1.56 -0.10 5.79
CA LEU A 116 -1.97 1.29 6.00
C LEU A 116 -3.21 1.67 5.18
N ALA A 117 -3.82 0.72 4.45
CA ALA A 117 -5.05 0.96 3.70
C ALA A 117 -6.15 1.50 4.61
N GLY A 118 -6.61 2.72 4.32
CA GLY A 118 -7.64 3.42 5.08
C GLY A 118 -7.15 4.13 6.35
N LEU A 119 -5.85 4.03 6.69
CA LEU A 119 -5.20 4.75 7.79
C LEU A 119 -4.35 5.93 7.30
N LEU A 120 -3.86 5.87 6.06
CA LEU A 120 -2.95 6.86 5.48
C LEU A 120 -3.71 8.05 4.87
N VAL A 121 -3.36 9.26 5.29
CA VAL A 121 -3.84 10.54 4.76
C VAL A 121 -2.67 11.50 4.52
N ASP A 122 -2.87 12.53 3.72
CA ASP A 122 -1.91 13.64 3.60
C ASP A 122 -2.18 14.75 4.63
N ALA A 123 -1.36 15.81 4.57
CA ALA A 123 -1.48 16.99 5.41
C ALA A 123 -2.82 17.73 5.27
N HIS A 124 -3.51 17.58 4.14
CA HIS A 124 -4.84 18.16 3.90
C HIS A 124 -5.98 17.22 4.38
N GLY A 125 -5.64 16.05 4.90
CA GLY A 125 -6.59 15.04 5.35
C GLY A 125 -7.15 14.16 4.23
N GLU A 126 -6.65 14.32 3.00
CA GLU A 126 -7.07 13.52 1.86
C GLU A 126 -6.48 12.11 1.94
N ARG A 127 -7.29 11.11 1.57
CA ARG A 127 -6.92 9.71 1.77
C ARG A 127 -5.98 9.23 0.68
N LEU A 128 -4.91 8.53 1.08
CA LEU A 128 -4.08 7.79 0.15
C LEU A 128 -4.56 6.34 0.03
N THR A 129 -4.88 5.93 -1.19
CA THR A 129 -5.44 4.61 -1.49
C THR A 129 -4.37 3.67 -2.03
N PRO A 130 -4.33 2.40 -1.61
CA PRO A 130 -3.39 1.43 -2.17
C PRO A 130 -3.69 1.16 -3.65
N SER A 131 -2.66 1.29 -4.48
CA SER A 131 -2.65 0.97 -5.90
C SER A 131 -1.50 0.01 -6.21
N HIS A 132 -1.55 -0.67 -7.35
CA HIS A 132 -0.47 -1.54 -7.78
C HIS A 132 -0.31 -1.54 -9.30
N ALA A 133 0.92 -1.80 -9.73
CA ALA A 133 1.26 -2.07 -11.13
C ALA A 133 1.99 -3.41 -11.21
N VAL A 134 1.82 -4.13 -12.31
CA VAL A 134 2.56 -5.37 -12.58
C VAL A 134 3.46 -5.15 -13.79
N LYS A 135 4.76 -5.42 -13.65
CA LYS A 135 5.73 -5.31 -14.74
C LYS A 135 6.66 -6.51 -14.68
N LYS A 136 6.79 -7.23 -15.80
CA LYS A 136 7.63 -8.45 -15.92
C LYS A 136 7.35 -9.46 -14.79
N GLY A 137 6.07 -9.75 -14.52
CA GLY A 137 5.65 -10.67 -13.45
C GLY A 137 5.83 -10.16 -12.02
N ARG A 138 6.50 -9.02 -11.80
CA ARG A 138 6.69 -8.42 -10.47
C ARG A 138 5.61 -7.39 -10.18
N ARG A 139 4.99 -7.48 -9.00
CA ARG A 139 4.00 -6.53 -8.49
C ARG A 139 4.68 -5.40 -7.71
N TYR A 140 4.35 -4.16 -8.05
CA TYR A 140 4.78 -2.95 -7.37
C TYR A 140 3.57 -2.32 -6.69
N ARG A 141 3.68 -2.03 -5.39
CA ARG A 141 2.60 -1.48 -4.57
C ARG A 141 2.89 -0.02 -4.22
N TYR A 142 1.85 0.81 -4.30
CA TYR A 142 1.92 2.24 -4.02
C TYR A 142 0.73 2.69 -3.19
N TYR A 143 0.87 3.79 -2.46
CA TYR A 143 -0.26 4.58 -1.95
C TYR A 143 -0.35 5.86 -2.79
N ILE A 144 -1.52 6.13 -3.35
CA ILE A 144 -1.76 7.28 -4.24
C ILE A 144 -2.83 8.21 -3.69
N SER A 145 -2.70 9.52 -3.89
CA SER A 145 -3.77 10.47 -3.56
C SER A 145 -4.99 10.27 -4.47
N ALA A 146 -6.18 10.64 -3.97
CA ALA A 146 -7.46 10.39 -4.65
C ALA A 146 -7.76 11.33 -5.83
N THR A 147 -6.94 12.37 -6.06
CA THR A 147 -7.21 13.35 -7.11
C THR A 147 -6.88 12.82 -8.51
N ARG A 148 -7.99 12.57 -9.22
CA ARG A 148 -8.16 12.73 -10.69
C ARG A 148 -7.14 13.69 -11.26
N VAL A 149 -6.55 13.34 -12.41
CA VAL A 149 -6.01 14.30 -13.39
C VAL A 149 -7.10 15.31 -13.72
N PRO A 150 -6.99 16.61 -13.35
CA PRO A 150 -7.70 17.66 -14.05
C PRO A 150 -6.73 18.20 -15.11
N GLU A 151 -7.17 18.29 -16.34
CA GLU A 151 -6.40 18.78 -17.49
C GLU A 151 -5.99 20.27 -17.39
N ALA A 152 -6.12 20.91 -16.22
CA ALA A 152 -5.86 22.34 -16.04
C ALA A 152 -5.71 22.72 -14.55
N ALA A 153 -4.63 22.29 -13.90
CA ALA A 153 -4.21 22.88 -12.62
C ALA A 153 -2.73 23.24 -12.71
N GLU A 154 -2.42 24.53 -12.55
CA GLU A 154 -1.10 25.14 -12.73
C GLU A 154 -0.08 24.78 -11.62
N ASP A 155 -0.48 24.00 -10.61
CA ASP A 155 0.41 23.49 -9.56
C ASP A 155 0.62 21.97 -9.63
N PRO A 156 1.76 21.48 -10.17
CA PRO A 156 2.08 20.04 -10.30
C PRO A 156 2.50 19.37 -8.97
N ILE A 157 2.31 20.03 -7.83
CA ILE A 157 2.76 19.58 -6.51
C ILE A 157 1.52 19.19 -5.69
N GLN A 158 1.17 17.90 -5.73
CA GLN A 158 0.53 17.10 -4.64
C GLN A 158 -0.28 15.89 -5.15
N SER A 159 0.13 15.28 -6.27
CA SER A 159 -0.23 13.87 -6.49
C SER A 159 0.77 12.98 -5.75
N TRP A 160 0.42 12.55 -4.53
CA TRP A 160 1.24 11.61 -3.77
C TRP A 160 1.29 10.26 -4.50
N ARG A 161 2.50 9.71 -4.68
CA ARG A 161 2.71 8.33 -5.12
C ARG A 161 3.84 7.70 -4.32
N LEU A 162 3.47 7.15 -3.17
CA LEU A 162 4.41 6.61 -2.18
C LEU A 162 4.62 5.10 -2.40
N PRO A 163 5.86 4.58 -2.46
CA PRO A 163 6.10 3.15 -2.48
C PRO A 163 5.59 2.51 -1.19
N ALA A 164 4.67 1.55 -1.31
CA ALA A 164 3.96 1.01 -0.15
C ALA A 164 4.93 0.43 0.88
N ARG A 165 5.96 -0.29 0.43
CA ARG A 165 6.96 -0.90 1.32
C ARG A 165 7.73 0.14 2.15
N GLU A 166 8.13 1.25 1.54
CA GLU A 166 8.98 2.24 2.21
C GLU A 166 8.20 2.98 3.29
N ILE A 167 6.97 3.43 2.99
CA ILE A 167 6.10 4.06 3.99
C ILE A 167 5.68 3.08 5.09
N GLU A 168 5.43 1.81 4.73
CA GLU A 168 5.09 0.74 5.66
C GLU A 168 6.24 0.42 6.63
N ASP A 169 7.47 0.25 6.11
CA ASP A 169 8.67 0.01 6.92
C ASP A 169 9.01 1.25 7.80
N CYS A 170 8.77 2.46 7.28
CA CYS A 170 8.92 3.72 8.02
C CYS A 170 7.98 3.79 9.24
N VAL A 171 6.68 3.59 9.02
CA VAL A 171 5.68 3.59 10.11
C VAL A 171 5.99 2.51 11.16
N ILE A 172 6.41 1.33 10.73
CA ILE A 172 6.84 0.26 11.65
C ILE A 172 8.01 0.72 12.51
N SER A 173 9.01 1.38 11.91
CA SER A 173 10.20 1.83 12.62
C SER A 173 9.85 2.89 13.66
N ILE A 174 9.03 3.88 13.29
CA ILE A 174 8.51 4.91 14.21
C ILE A 174 7.80 4.28 15.41
N LEU A 175 6.96 3.27 15.17
CA LEU A 175 6.24 2.56 16.23
C LEU A 175 7.18 1.75 17.12
N ILE A 176 8.13 1.00 16.56
CA ILE A 176 9.09 0.20 17.34
C ILE A 176 9.93 1.11 18.24
N ASP A 177 10.45 2.21 17.69
CA ASP A 177 11.25 3.16 18.46
C ASP A 177 10.44 3.78 19.60
N ALA A 178 9.18 4.15 19.34
CA ALA A 178 8.29 4.67 20.38
C ALA A 178 7.93 3.64 21.46
N LEU A 179 7.77 2.36 21.11
CA LEU A 179 7.36 1.30 22.04
C LEU A 179 8.51 0.68 22.84
N THR A 180 9.76 0.89 22.41
CA THR A 180 10.95 0.30 23.02
C THR A 180 11.78 1.29 23.82
N ASP A 181 11.34 2.55 23.91
CA ASP A 181 11.90 3.59 24.77
C ASP A 181 10.92 3.86 25.93
N PRO A 182 11.12 3.22 27.11
CA PRO A 182 10.21 3.34 28.24
C PRO A 182 10.05 4.78 28.72
N ALA A 183 11.13 5.56 28.78
CA ALA A 183 11.10 6.93 29.30
C ALA A 183 10.26 7.83 28.38
N ARG A 184 10.53 7.80 27.07
CA ARG A 184 9.76 8.58 26.09
C ARG A 184 8.31 8.13 25.99
N LEU A 185 8.06 6.84 26.15
CA LEU A 185 6.69 6.30 26.11
C LEU A 185 5.85 6.83 27.28
N LEU A 186 6.41 6.83 28.49
CA LEU A 186 5.72 7.31 29.69
C LEU A 186 5.47 8.82 29.66
N ASP A 187 6.47 9.57 29.21
CA ASP A 187 6.36 11.01 29.00
C ASP A 187 5.22 11.36 28.03
N ARG A 188 5.20 10.73 26.84
CA ARG A 188 4.13 10.90 25.84
C ARG A 188 2.76 10.48 26.33
N LEU A 189 2.71 9.49 27.20
CA LEU A 189 1.48 8.98 27.76
C LEU A 189 0.93 9.87 28.88
N HIS A 190 1.68 10.86 29.38
CA HIS A 190 1.26 11.79 30.44
C HIS A 190 0.57 11.07 31.62
N VAL A 191 1.17 9.98 32.12
CA VAL A 191 0.63 9.26 33.30
C VAL A 191 1.65 9.33 34.44
N PRO A 192 1.71 10.47 35.15
CA PRO A 192 2.79 10.76 36.09
C PRO A 192 2.86 9.80 37.30
N ASP A 193 1.75 9.15 37.67
CA ASP A 193 1.66 8.38 38.92
C ASP A 193 1.11 6.95 38.74
N LEU A 194 1.56 6.22 37.71
CA LEU A 194 1.18 4.81 37.53
C LEU A 194 1.76 3.93 38.65
N PRO A 195 0.93 3.13 39.37
CA PRO A 195 1.43 2.10 40.27
C PRO A 195 2.39 1.15 39.56
N GLY A 196 3.45 0.69 40.24
CA GLY A 196 4.52 -0.11 39.63
C GLY A 196 4.05 -1.35 38.87
N HIS A 197 2.99 -2.02 39.32
CA HIS A 197 2.41 -3.18 38.62
C HIS A 197 1.72 -2.78 37.30
N GLN A 198 1.06 -1.62 37.25
CA GLN A 198 0.44 -1.10 36.03
C GLN A 198 1.50 -0.62 35.04
N MET A 199 2.55 0.03 35.56
CA MET A 199 3.75 0.41 34.80
C MET A 199 4.38 -0.80 34.10
N GLN A 200 4.62 -1.88 34.85
CA GLN A 200 5.18 -3.13 34.31
C GLN A 200 4.27 -3.76 33.25
N ARG A 201 2.95 -3.78 33.47
CA ARG A 201 1.98 -4.29 32.48
C ARG A 201 2.01 -3.49 31.19
N LEU A 202 2.05 -2.16 31.28
CA LEU A 202 2.12 -1.24 30.15
C LEU A 202 3.38 -1.48 29.33
N LEU A 203 4.55 -1.45 29.98
CA LEU A 203 5.83 -1.67 29.33
C LEU A 203 5.92 -3.07 28.71
N GLY A 204 5.42 -4.10 29.41
CA GLY A 204 5.34 -5.46 28.88
C GLY A 204 4.38 -5.59 27.68
N ARG A 205 3.30 -4.81 27.62
CA ARG A 205 2.39 -4.75 26.47
C ARG A 205 3.02 -4.00 25.30
N ALA A 206 3.71 -2.89 25.54
CA ALA A 206 4.48 -2.16 24.54
C ALA A 206 5.57 -3.03 23.90
N ALA A 207 6.36 -3.74 24.73
CA ALA A 207 7.38 -4.67 24.27
C ALA A 207 6.80 -5.81 23.40
N ARG A 208 5.64 -6.37 23.79
CA ARG A 208 4.94 -7.39 22.98
C ARG A 208 4.48 -6.84 21.62
N PHE A 209 4.00 -5.60 21.56
CA PHE A 209 3.65 -4.98 20.28
C PHE A 209 4.88 -4.74 19.42
N ALA A 210 5.97 -4.22 19.98
CA ALA A 210 7.23 -4.02 19.26
C ALA A 210 7.77 -5.34 18.67
N ALA A 211 7.79 -6.42 19.46
CA ALA A 211 8.21 -7.74 18.99
C ALA A 211 7.34 -8.24 17.83
N ARG A 212 6.01 -8.09 17.92
CA ARG A 212 5.08 -8.52 16.87
C ARG A 212 5.17 -7.67 15.60
N LEU A 213 5.56 -6.40 15.70
CA LEU A 213 5.87 -5.56 14.54
C LEU A 213 7.14 -6.03 13.81
N GLY A 214 8.10 -6.64 14.52
CA GLY A 214 9.28 -7.27 13.91
C GLY A 214 8.98 -8.57 13.13
N ASN A 215 7.90 -9.26 13.49
CA ASN A 215 7.56 -10.61 12.99
C ASN A 215 6.88 -10.61 11.60
N SER A 216 6.02 -11.60 11.36
CA SER A 216 5.38 -11.86 10.07
C SER A 216 4.52 -10.68 9.58
N HIS A 217 4.31 -10.60 8.26
CA HIS A 217 3.46 -9.59 7.64
C HIS A 217 2.02 -9.56 8.23
N ARG A 218 1.47 -10.73 8.56
CA ARG A 218 0.13 -10.85 9.14
C ARG A 218 0.06 -10.26 10.55
N ASP A 219 1.11 -10.47 11.34
CA ASP A 219 1.22 -9.90 12.68
C ASP A 219 1.33 -8.38 12.64
N ARG A 220 2.18 -7.85 11.76
CA ARG A 220 2.31 -6.40 11.52
C ARG A 220 0.96 -5.77 11.21
N ALA A 221 0.22 -6.34 10.27
CA ALA A 221 -1.09 -5.81 9.88
C ALA A 221 -2.12 -5.85 11.03
N LYS A 222 -2.10 -6.91 11.86
CA LYS A 222 -3.02 -7.02 13.02
C LYS A 222 -2.67 -6.00 14.10
N VAL A 223 -1.38 -5.83 14.41
CA VAL A 223 -0.92 -4.85 15.41
C VAL A 223 -1.22 -3.44 14.94
N ILE A 224 -0.84 -3.06 13.71
CA ILE A 224 -1.04 -1.71 13.18
C ILE A 224 -2.53 -1.34 13.18
N ARG A 225 -3.44 -2.23 12.76
CA ARG A 225 -4.87 -1.91 12.81
C ARG A 225 -5.41 -1.66 14.21
N GLY A 226 -4.88 -2.35 15.23
CA GLY A 226 -5.29 -2.16 16.61
C GLY A 226 -4.64 -0.93 17.27
N LEU A 227 -3.38 -0.68 16.94
CA LEU A 227 -2.55 0.33 17.59
C LEU A 227 -2.63 1.71 16.92
N VAL A 228 -2.76 1.76 15.58
CA VAL A 228 -2.71 3.00 14.81
C VAL A 228 -4.11 3.48 14.48
N GLU A 229 -4.40 4.73 14.83
CA GLU A 229 -5.62 5.43 14.45
C GLU A 229 -5.52 6.02 13.05
N ARG A 230 -4.43 6.74 12.77
CA ARG A 230 -4.20 7.44 11.51
C ARG A 230 -2.70 7.65 11.29
N VAL A 231 -2.29 7.75 10.02
CA VAL A 231 -0.95 8.17 9.62
C VAL A 231 -1.09 9.35 8.67
N ILE A 232 -0.46 10.47 9.01
CA ILE A 232 -0.47 11.71 8.22
C ILE A 232 0.90 11.84 7.57
N VAL A 233 0.91 12.02 6.26
CA VAL A 233 2.12 12.27 5.47
C VAL A 233 2.13 13.72 5.01
N ASP A 234 3.24 14.39 5.29
CA ASP A 234 3.54 15.76 4.90
C ASP A 234 4.89 15.75 4.15
N GLU A 235 5.27 16.84 3.49
CA GLU A 235 6.47 16.94 2.66
C GLU A 235 7.78 16.74 3.44
N LYS A 236 7.77 16.99 4.75
CA LYS A 236 8.97 16.94 5.60
C LYS A 236 8.84 16.04 6.83
N ARG A 237 7.65 15.47 7.06
CA ARG A 237 7.36 14.72 8.28
C ARG A 237 6.27 13.68 8.07
N ILE A 238 6.31 12.65 8.89
CA ILE A 238 5.21 11.69 9.06
C ILE A 238 4.76 11.77 10.50
N VAL A 239 3.44 11.83 10.71
CA VAL A 239 2.82 11.77 12.02
C VAL A 239 2.01 10.49 12.12
N VAL A 240 2.35 9.63 13.09
CA VAL A 240 1.60 8.42 13.39
C VAL A 240 0.76 8.67 14.65
N ALA A 241 -0.55 8.73 14.50
CA ALA A 241 -1.50 8.83 15.60
C ALA A 241 -1.76 7.42 16.16
N MET A 242 -1.25 7.15 17.36
CA MET A 242 -1.33 5.87 18.05
C MET A 242 -2.40 5.89 19.14
N ARG A 243 -3.27 4.89 19.21
CA ARG A 243 -4.32 4.81 20.23
C ARG A 243 -3.74 4.61 21.62
N ARG A 244 -4.03 5.53 22.54
CA ARG A 244 -3.62 5.45 23.95
C ARG A 244 -4.23 4.22 24.63
N SER A 245 -5.51 3.96 24.37
CA SER A 245 -6.26 2.80 24.89
C SER A 245 -5.76 1.44 24.40
N ALA A 246 -4.92 1.39 23.35
CA ALA A 246 -4.32 0.13 22.93
C ALA A 246 -3.21 -0.32 23.90
N LEU A 247 -2.60 0.61 24.63
CA LEU A 247 -1.51 0.38 25.59
C LEU A 247 -2.00 0.36 27.05
N LEU A 248 -2.96 1.22 27.39
CA LEU A 248 -3.55 1.27 28.73
C LEU A 248 -4.67 0.23 28.86
N ASP A 249 -4.71 -0.46 30.01
CA ASP A 249 -5.86 -1.29 30.37
C ASP A 249 -7.01 -0.39 30.87
N GLY A 250 -8.26 -0.86 30.77
CA GLY A 250 -9.47 -0.07 31.05
C GLY A 250 -9.63 0.45 32.49
N ASP A 251 -8.73 0.08 33.41
CA ASP A 251 -8.75 0.46 34.83
C ASP A 251 -7.82 1.64 35.17
N VAL A 252 -7.18 2.27 34.18
CA VAL A 252 -6.34 3.46 34.43
C VAL A 252 -7.24 4.72 34.45
N PRO A 253 -7.33 5.47 35.58
CA PRO A 253 -8.09 6.70 35.63
C PRO A 253 -7.46 7.73 34.69
N LEU A 254 -8.11 8.00 33.56
CA LEU A 254 -7.76 9.14 32.69
C LEU A 254 -8.32 10.39 33.36
N GLN A 255 -7.47 11.40 33.63
CA GLN A 255 -7.97 12.69 34.13
C GLN A 255 -8.95 13.30 33.10
N ALA A 256 -10.04 13.89 33.58
CA ALA A 256 -11.14 14.40 32.74
C ALA A 256 -10.73 15.51 31.74
N SER A 257 -9.61 16.18 31.99
CA SER A 257 -8.98 17.17 31.11
C SER A 257 -8.25 16.55 29.90
N ASP A 258 -7.91 15.26 29.99
CA ASP A 258 -7.08 14.51 29.02
C ASP A 258 -7.90 13.65 28.05
N ALA A 259 -9.24 13.69 28.18
CA ALA A 259 -10.18 12.90 27.38
C ALA A 259 -10.31 13.36 25.92
N SER A 260 -9.76 14.53 25.56
CA SER A 260 -9.91 15.10 24.21
C SER A 260 -8.95 14.55 23.15
N SER A 261 -7.82 13.91 23.53
CA SER A 261 -6.97 13.22 22.55
C SER A 261 -6.83 11.74 22.92
N SER A 262 -7.66 10.90 22.30
CA SER A 262 -7.53 9.43 22.37
C SER A 262 -6.25 8.89 21.74
N ALA A 263 -5.48 9.75 21.04
CA ALA A 263 -4.30 9.40 20.28
C ALA A 263 -3.04 10.13 20.79
N ILE A 264 -1.93 9.38 20.76
CA ILE A 264 -0.56 9.85 20.99
C ILE A 264 0.04 10.10 19.61
N GLU A 265 0.56 11.30 19.37
CA GLU A 265 1.19 11.63 18.10
C GLU A 265 2.69 11.31 18.12
N LEU A 266 3.13 10.48 17.18
CA LEU A 266 4.52 10.14 16.97
C LEU A 266 5.00 10.82 15.68
N THR A 267 5.79 11.87 15.81
CA THR A 267 6.32 12.62 14.68
C THR A 267 7.74 12.18 14.34
N ALA A 268 7.99 11.93 13.06
CA ALA A 268 9.32 11.71 12.51
C ALA A 268 9.55 12.63 11.31
N ALA A 269 10.71 13.27 11.25
CA ALA A 269 11.14 13.98 10.05
C ALA A 269 11.38 12.96 8.92
N VAL A 270 11.10 13.35 7.68
CA VAL A 270 11.38 12.55 6.48
C VAL A 270 11.82 13.43 5.33
N GLU A 271 12.66 12.88 4.46
CA GLU A 271 13.07 13.49 3.21
C GLU A 271 12.56 12.62 2.04
N PHE A 272 11.79 13.23 1.15
CA PHE A 272 11.27 12.55 -0.05
C PHE A 272 12.15 12.91 -1.26
N LYS A 273 12.99 11.98 -1.71
CA LYS A 273 13.81 12.16 -2.92
C LYS A 273 13.13 11.54 -4.13
N ARG A 274 12.79 12.33 -5.15
CA ARG A 274 12.26 11.80 -6.42
C ARG A 274 13.36 11.03 -7.16
N ARG A 275 13.08 9.76 -7.52
CA ARG A 275 13.92 8.95 -8.42
C ARG A 275 13.05 8.47 -9.59
N GLY A 276 13.06 9.20 -10.70
CA GLY A 276 12.19 8.94 -11.85
C GLY A 276 10.70 9.11 -11.51
N PRO A 277 9.78 8.21 -11.96
CA PRO A 277 8.35 8.34 -11.69
C PRO A 277 7.92 7.93 -10.26
N ALA A 278 8.88 7.66 -9.36
CA ALA A 278 8.63 7.22 -8.00
C ALA A 278 9.38 8.09 -6.97
N ILE A 279 8.77 8.24 -5.79
CA ILE A 279 9.35 8.94 -4.65
C ILE A 279 10.08 7.92 -3.78
N LYS A 280 11.34 8.16 -3.41
CA LYS A 280 12.08 7.40 -2.39
C LYS A 280 11.98 8.13 -1.06
N LEU A 281 11.59 7.43 0.00
CA LEU A 281 11.48 7.98 1.35
C LEU A 281 12.75 7.68 2.15
N VAL A 282 13.35 8.71 2.73
CA VAL A 282 14.50 8.62 3.62
C VAL A 282 14.09 9.19 4.99
N LEU A 283 14.36 8.44 6.07
CA LEU A 283 14.15 8.89 7.45
C LEU A 283 15.48 9.40 8.02
N PRO A 284 15.63 10.70 8.32
CA PRO A 284 16.72 11.19 9.16
C PRO A 284 16.44 10.81 10.63
N GLY A 285 17.40 10.18 11.30
CA GLY A 285 17.41 10.03 12.76
C GLY A 285 16.56 8.91 13.38
N VAL A 286 15.60 8.31 12.66
CA VAL A 286 14.94 7.06 13.10
C VAL A 286 15.85 5.90 12.74
N GLY A 287 16.83 5.66 13.60
CA GLY A 287 17.58 4.41 13.69
C GLY A 287 17.87 3.70 12.36
N SER A 288 18.84 4.22 11.60
CA SER A 288 19.77 3.39 10.81
C SER A 288 20.53 2.34 11.66
N HIS A 289 20.14 2.15 12.93
CA HIS A 289 20.83 1.37 13.95
C HIS A 289 20.05 0.18 14.52
N ARG A 290 18.81 -0.11 14.09
CA ARG A 290 18.12 -1.37 14.51
C ARG A 290 17.83 -2.37 13.40
N ASN A 291 17.97 -1.96 12.14
CA ASN A 291 18.31 -2.86 11.04
C ASN A 291 19.70 -2.46 10.52
N GLY A 292 20.72 -2.63 11.36
CA GLY A 292 22.16 -2.41 11.06
C GLY A 292 22.73 -3.35 10.00
N ARG A 293 21.97 -3.62 8.94
CA ARG A 293 22.49 -3.90 7.62
C ARG A 293 21.90 -2.82 6.76
N SER A 294 22.68 -1.77 6.51
CA SER A 294 22.49 -0.99 5.29
C SER A 294 22.28 -2.02 4.19
N LYS A 295 21.04 -2.11 3.67
CA LYS A 295 20.65 -3.25 2.83
C LYS A 295 21.56 -3.20 1.63
N CYS A 296 22.56 -4.10 1.59
CA CYS A 296 23.45 -4.30 0.46
C CYS A 296 22.55 -4.25 -0.77
N ASP A 297 22.79 -3.30 -1.69
CA ASP A 297 21.94 -3.20 -2.86
C ASP A 297 22.04 -4.53 -3.62
N PRO A 298 20.99 -5.38 -3.60
CA PRO A 298 21.09 -6.72 -4.12
C PRO A 298 21.25 -6.70 -5.64
N ALA A 299 20.90 -5.60 -6.31
CA ALA A 299 21.17 -5.42 -7.72
C ALA A 299 22.65 -5.13 -7.97
N LEU A 300 23.27 -4.28 -7.13
CA LEU A 300 24.71 -3.99 -7.20
C LEU A 300 25.55 -5.24 -6.90
N VAL A 301 25.24 -5.96 -5.82
CA VAL A 301 25.95 -7.19 -5.47
C VAL A 301 25.82 -8.23 -6.60
N LYS A 302 24.62 -8.41 -7.17
CA LYS A 302 24.42 -9.30 -8.32
C LYS A 302 25.18 -8.84 -9.56
N ALA A 303 25.30 -7.54 -9.80
CA ALA A 303 26.04 -7.01 -10.94
C ALA A 303 27.55 -7.31 -10.80
N ILE A 304 28.13 -7.07 -9.62
CA ILE A 304 29.53 -7.40 -9.32
C ILE A 304 29.78 -8.91 -9.45
N ALA A 305 28.91 -9.73 -8.85
CA ALA A 305 29.03 -11.19 -8.92
C ALA A 305 28.95 -11.71 -10.36
N ARG A 306 28.03 -11.17 -11.18
CA ARG A 306 27.94 -11.52 -12.61
C ARG A 306 29.17 -11.07 -13.39
N GLY A 307 29.65 -9.85 -13.13
CA GLY A 307 30.87 -9.34 -13.74
C GLY A 307 32.06 -10.27 -13.52
N ARG A 308 32.27 -10.69 -12.26
CA ARG A 308 33.31 -11.66 -11.89
C ARG A 308 33.11 -13.02 -12.53
N ALA A 309 31.89 -13.59 -12.47
CA ALA A 309 31.62 -14.88 -13.06
C ALA A 309 31.89 -14.91 -14.58
N TRP A 310 31.42 -13.89 -15.31
CA TRP A 310 31.68 -13.77 -16.74
C TRP A 310 33.17 -13.56 -17.04
N PHE A 311 33.88 -12.76 -16.24
CA PHE A 311 35.32 -12.61 -16.37
C PHE A 311 36.05 -13.93 -16.13
N ASP A 312 35.71 -14.67 -15.08
CA ASP A 312 36.32 -15.96 -14.74
C ASP A 312 36.07 -17.01 -15.83
N GLU A 313 34.90 -17.01 -16.47
CA GLU A 313 34.61 -17.90 -17.60
C GLU A 313 35.43 -17.58 -18.86
N LEU A 314 35.63 -16.30 -19.16
CA LEU A 314 36.48 -15.85 -20.27
C LEU A 314 37.96 -16.11 -19.99
N ALA A 315 38.42 -15.77 -18.79
CA ALA A 315 39.80 -15.95 -18.35
C ALA A 315 40.18 -17.43 -18.27
N SER A 316 39.26 -18.30 -17.86
CA SER A 316 39.48 -19.75 -17.83
C SER A 316 39.31 -20.43 -19.19
N GLY A 317 38.92 -19.70 -20.25
CA GLY A 317 38.64 -20.26 -21.57
C GLY A 317 37.40 -21.17 -21.64
N ARG A 318 36.53 -21.15 -20.62
CA ARG A 318 35.26 -21.92 -20.64
C ARG A 318 34.29 -21.38 -21.69
N VAL A 319 34.42 -20.09 -22.01
CA VAL A 319 33.67 -19.38 -23.04
C VAL A 319 34.68 -18.63 -23.91
N GLN A 320 34.54 -18.73 -25.23
CA GLN A 320 35.53 -18.20 -26.17
C GLN A 320 35.33 -16.72 -26.49
N SER A 321 34.12 -16.17 -26.25
CA SER A 321 33.84 -14.78 -26.58
C SER A 321 32.69 -14.16 -25.79
N LEU A 322 32.67 -12.82 -25.75
CA LEU A 322 31.52 -12.05 -25.26
C LEU A 322 30.23 -12.31 -26.05
N HIS A 323 30.34 -12.73 -27.32
CA HIS A 323 29.19 -13.05 -28.15
C HIS A 323 28.51 -14.35 -27.70
N GLU A 324 29.32 -15.35 -27.34
CA GLU A 324 28.84 -16.62 -26.81
C GLU A 324 28.12 -16.43 -25.47
N LEU A 325 28.66 -15.62 -24.55
CA LEU A 325 27.97 -15.24 -23.31
C LEU A 325 26.64 -14.52 -23.58
N ALA A 326 26.61 -13.61 -24.55
CA ALA A 326 25.42 -12.85 -24.93
C ALA A 326 24.30 -13.77 -25.43
N LEU A 327 24.65 -14.74 -26.27
CA LEU A 327 23.71 -15.69 -26.86
C LEU A 327 23.18 -16.68 -25.82
N ARG A 328 24.05 -17.20 -24.95
CA ARG A 328 23.69 -18.12 -23.86
C ARG A 328 22.72 -17.49 -22.85
N ASP A 329 23.04 -16.29 -22.37
CA ASP A 329 22.28 -15.67 -21.28
C ASP A 329 21.09 -14.82 -21.80
N GLY A 330 20.96 -14.65 -23.12
CA GLY A 330 19.92 -13.82 -23.75
C GLY A 330 20.09 -12.32 -23.44
N ILE A 331 21.33 -11.86 -23.34
CA ILE A 331 21.70 -10.50 -22.90
C ILE A 331 22.56 -9.84 -23.97
N THR A 332 22.44 -8.52 -24.16
CA THR A 332 23.25 -7.79 -25.15
C THR A 332 24.73 -7.78 -24.79
N ARG A 333 25.62 -7.90 -25.80
CA ARG A 333 27.08 -7.79 -25.65
C ARG A 333 27.51 -6.50 -24.94
N ARG A 334 26.82 -5.38 -25.21
CA ARG A 334 27.09 -4.08 -24.57
C ARG A 334 26.86 -4.11 -23.05
N TYR A 335 25.80 -4.78 -22.60
CA TYR A 335 25.49 -4.94 -21.18
C TYR A 335 26.52 -5.85 -20.49
N ILE A 336 26.94 -6.94 -21.14
CA ILE A 336 27.98 -7.83 -20.59
C ILE A 336 29.29 -7.06 -20.42
N ARG A 337 29.74 -6.33 -21.45
CA ARG A 337 30.97 -5.52 -21.39
C ARG A 337 30.96 -4.57 -20.18
N ARG A 338 29.87 -3.81 -20.01
CA ARG A 338 29.70 -2.87 -18.88
C ARG A 338 29.75 -3.53 -17.50
N LEU A 339 29.34 -4.79 -17.38
CA LEU A 339 29.32 -5.49 -16.08
C LEU A 339 30.65 -6.20 -15.81
N ILE A 340 31.38 -6.62 -16.85
CA ILE A 340 32.71 -7.22 -16.69
C ILE A 340 33.68 -6.23 -16.03
N ASP A 341 33.56 -4.94 -16.33
CA ASP A 341 34.40 -3.90 -15.71
C ASP A 341 34.26 -3.87 -14.18
N LEU A 342 33.10 -4.29 -13.65
CA LEU A 342 32.85 -4.41 -12.20
C LEU A 342 33.65 -5.54 -11.54
N ALA A 343 34.21 -6.48 -12.32
CA ALA A 343 35.09 -7.52 -11.79
C ALA A 343 36.38 -6.95 -11.22
N PHE A 344 36.83 -5.79 -11.73
CA PHE A 344 38.08 -5.13 -11.41
C PHE A 344 37.96 -4.06 -10.32
N LEU A 345 36.81 -3.97 -9.65
CA LEU A 345 36.65 -3.10 -8.48
C LEU A 345 37.65 -3.46 -7.39
N SER A 346 38.17 -2.43 -6.72
CA SER A 346 39.08 -2.61 -5.59
C SER A 346 38.47 -3.51 -4.51
N PRO A 347 39.28 -4.36 -3.84
CA PRO A 347 38.79 -5.22 -2.76
C PRO A 347 38.10 -4.45 -1.64
N GLN A 348 38.61 -3.26 -1.32
CA GLN A 348 38.05 -2.35 -0.30
C GLN A 348 36.67 -1.82 -0.68
N LEU A 349 36.44 -1.47 -1.96
CA LEU A 349 35.13 -1.07 -2.46
C LEU A 349 34.14 -2.23 -2.44
N VAL A 350 34.56 -3.41 -2.87
CA VAL A 350 33.72 -4.62 -2.82
C VAL A 350 33.33 -4.93 -1.38
N GLU A 351 34.28 -4.88 -0.44
CA GLU A 351 34.02 -5.10 0.99
C GLU A 351 33.04 -4.05 1.55
N THR A 352 33.25 -2.77 1.23
CA THR A 352 32.36 -1.66 1.62
C THR A 352 30.95 -1.88 1.09
N ILE A 353 30.82 -2.34 -0.16
CA ILE A 353 29.53 -2.65 -0.81
C ILE A 353 28.85 -3.85 -0.16
N LEU A 354 29.59 -4.93 0.09
CA LEU A 354 29.08 -6.14 0.73
C LEU A 354 28.66 -5.88 2.18
N GLN A 355 29.31 -4.95 2.87
CA GLN A 355 28.93 -4.51 4.21
C GLN A 355 27.82 -3.43 4.19
N GLY A 356 27.39 -3.00 3.00
CA GLY A 356 26.37 -1.97 2.81
C GLY A 356 26.82 -0.56 3.20
N ARG A 357 28.11 -0.33 3.45
CA ARG A 357 28.67 0.97 3.85
C ARG A 357 28.90 1.92 2.66
N GLN A 358 28.43 1.55 1.48
CA GLN A 358 28.54 2.35 0.24
C GLN A 358 27.71 3.65 0.30
N ALA A 359 28.16 4.68 -0.40
CA ALA A 359 27.39 5.91 -0.57
C ALA A 359 26.07 5.66 -1.32
N ASP A 360 25.00 6.35 -0.95
CA ASP A 360 23.64 6.20 -1.53
C ASP A 360 23.56 6.48 -3.05
N ALA A 361 24.55 7.20 -3.57
CA ALA A 361 24.68 7.56 -4.98
C ALA A 361 25.44 6.49 -5.80
N LEU A 362 26.04 5.49 -5.15
CA LEU A 362 26.81 4.42 -5.78
C LEU A 362 25.89 3.24 -6.13
N THR A 363 25.32 3.25 -7.34
CA THR A 363 24.42 2.20 -7.83
C THR A 363 25.09 1.33 -8.90
N ALA A 364 24.51 0.14 -9.16
CA ALA A 364 24.96 -0.74 -10.25
C ALA A 364 25.00 -0.01 -11.61
N THR A 365 23.99 0.82 -11.88
CA THR A 365 23.92 1.62 -13.11
C THR A 365 25.05 2.63 -13.19
N ARG A 366 25.28 3.41 -12.13
CA ARG A 366 26.35 4.42 -12.09
C ARG A 366 27.72 3.78 -12.31
N LEU A 367 28.03 2.70 -11.58
CA LEU A 367 29.31 2.00 -11.74
C LEU A 367 29.49 1.39 -13.14
N SER A 368 28.42 0.87 -13.74
CA SER A 368 28.46 0.29 -15.10
C SER A 368 28.52 1.32 -16.24
N GLU A 369 28.30 2.60 -15.93
CA GLU A 369 28.35 3.72 -16.88
C GLU A 369 29.65 4.50 -16.80
N LEU A 370 30.36 4.41 -15.67
CA LEU A 370 31.68 4.98 -15.48
C LEU A 370 32.72 4.12 -16.20
N ASP A 371 33.67 4.78 -16.85
CA ASP A 371 34.88 4.13 -17.32
C ASP A 371 35.82 3.96 -16.12
N LEU A 372 35.79 2.78 -15.51
CA LEU A 372 36.50 2.52 -14.25
C LEU A 372 38.00 2.32 -14.54
N PRO A 373 38.89 3.16 -13.99
CA PRO A 373 40.33 2.94 -14.15
C PRO A 373 40.72 1.60 -13.52
N LEU A 374 41.73 0.93 -14.08
CA LEU A 374 42.25 -0.31 -13.49
C LEU A 374 43.04 -0.05 -12.20
N ASP A 375 43.56 1.16 -12.02
CA ASP A 375 44.25 1.58 -10.81
C ASP A 375 43.24 1.80 -9.67
N TRP A 376 43.39 1.05 -8.58
CA TRP A 376 42.49 1.12 -7.44
C TRP A 376 42.55 2.46 -6.70
N VAL A 377 43.68 3.17 -6.68
CA VAL A 377 43.79 4.50 -6.07
C VAL A 377 42.98 5.51 -6.87
N GLU A 378 43.05 5.44 -8.19
CA GLU A 378 42.23 6.27 -9.08
C GLU A 378 40.74 5.94 -8.97
N GLN A 379 40.38 4.65 -8.85
CA GLN A 379 38.98 4.25 -8.59
C GLN A 379 38.44 4.89 -7.32
N HIS A 380 39.20 4.87 -6.22
CA HIS A 380 38.77 5.49 -4.97
C HIS A 380 38.63 7.00 -5.10
N ARG A 381 39.56 7.68 -5.78
CA ARG A 381 39.48 9.13 -6.01
C ARG A 381 38.23 9.50 -6.83
N LEU A 382 37.92 8.72 -7.86
CA LEU A 382 36.79 8.94 -8.75
C LEU A 382 35.42 8.66 -8.09
N LEU A 383 35.40 7.77 -7.10
CA LEU A 383 34.17 7.36 -6.40
C LEU A 383 33.98 8.07 -5.03
N ALA A 384 34.98 8.81 -4.56
CA ALA A 384 34.90 9.64 -3.36
C ALA A 384 34.20 11.00 -3.59
N SER A 385 33.97 11.40 -4.84
CA SER A 385 33.20 12.59 -5.27
C SER A 385 31.73 12.26 -5.55
#